data_AF-A0A432S4L9-F1
#
_entry.id   AF-A0A432S4L9-F1
#
_cell.length_a   1.000
_cell.length_b   1.000
_cell.length_c   1.000
_cell.angle_alpha   90.00
_cell.angle_beta   90.00
_cell.angle_gamma   90.00
#
_symmetry.space_group_name_H-M   'P 1'
#
loop_
_entity.id
_entity.type
_entity.pdbx_description
1 polymer ?
#
loop_
_entity_poly.entity_id
_entity_poly.type
_entity_poly.pdbx_seq_one_letter_code
_entity_poly.pdbx_strand_id
1 'polypeptide(L)'
;MLGETKTYLFQITIPSVQKFISSSRKSADLWAGSFMVSWLMKKLLEIAIKDYKAELIYPVININKENEDKLIANIPNIAIFIVRYINENKAEEIKKDLEKNFEKLLNDIAEFGTDKLCQEELIFKDEIENRALKIEIDCLFDSNEKTNYVDLAKYQIKETLKLFVEYLELKDINDYKETSEDLANLINYQKKSQLPDIEYIENYKLVKLPQSWDKWENWEKFYENGLKKEIISKKDRKEEIENLEYLQGVYRCSSCGEHIIIGATLKDWKGNTIWKPLWEANPKYFSRGERLCGVCLAKRYFREYIQEKYKIKTEDLGFPSTSEIGATLFKKEILKILKNKKDDKLEEFLLNLGQFFNLGDTKGNYVKKFSEELKDINPELKSFVEGLLNIDGEWFLEDTWKNKNDYEVIGADDKKANQMLKTLKEIYKYLENKGVEKHYKPSEYYAVIML
;
A
#
# COMPACT_ATOMS: atom_id res chain seq x y z
N MET A 1 10.55 49.43 16.64
CA MET A 1 9.20 48.94 16.97
C MET A 1 9.25 47.43 16.82
N LEU A 2 9.17 46.68 17.92
CA LEU A 2 9.00 45.23 17.85
C LEU A 2 7.54 45.00 17.43
N GLY A 3 7.31 44.41 16.25
CA GLY A 3 5.95 44.18 15.75
C GLY A 3 5.16 43.26 16.68
N GLU A 4 3.86 43.48 16.78
CA GLU A 4 2.98 42.62 17.57
C GLU A 4 3.03 41.19 17.04
N THR A 5 3.17 40.22 17.95
CA THR A 5 3.17 38.81 17.59
C THR A 5 1.73 38.36 17.35
N LYS A 6 1.43 37.95 16.13
CA LYS A 6 0.14 37.39 15.73
C LYS A 6 0.11 35.88 15.95
N THR A 7 -1.06 35.34 16.23
CA THR A 7 -1.28 33.90 16.34
C THR A 7 -2.07 33.44 15.12
N TYR A 8 -1.57 32.42 14.43
CA TYR A 8 -2.23 31.82 13.27
C TYR A 8 -2.68 30.41 13.60
N LEU A 9 -3.92 30.09 13.26
CA LEU A 9 -4.48 28.75 13.33
C LEU A 9 -4.29 28.07 11.98
N PHE A 10 -3.66 26.90 11.98
CA PHE A 10 -3.46 26.07 10.80
C PHE A 10 -4.35 24.83 10.86
N GLN A 11 -4.80 24.39 9.69
CA GLN A 11 -5.42 23.08 9.50
C GLN A 11 -4.77 22.40 8.30
N ILE A 12 -4.30 21.19 8.53
CA ILE A 12 -3.83 20.29 7.48
C ILE A 12 -4.89 19.21 7.29
N THR A 13 -5.18 18.85 6.04
CA THR A 13 -6.12 17.78 5.71
C THR A 13 -5.63 16.97 4.51
N ILE A 14 -5.57 15.65 4.68
CA ILE A 14 -5.44 14.68 3.59
C ILE A 14 -6.85 14.11 3.33
N PRO A 15 -7.54 14.47 2.24
CA PRO A 15 -8.89 13.99 1.97
C PRO A 15 -8.88 12.60 1.30
N SER A 16 -10.07 12.05 1.08
CA SER A 16 -10.29 10.83 0.30
C SER A 16 -9.56 9.57 0.83
N VAL A 17 -9.20 9.57 2.10
CA VAL A 17 -8.43 8.48 2.73
C VAL A 17 -9.16 7.14 2.69
N GLN A 18 -10.49 7.14 2.81
CA GLN A 18 -11.26 5.89 2.79
C GLN A 18 -11.07 5.14 1.48
N LYS A 19 -11.17 5.86 0.35
CA LYS A 19 -11.00 5.30 -0.98
C LYS A 19 -9.57 4.76 -1.18
N PHE A 20 -8.56 5.52 -0.77
CA PHE A 20 -7.16 5.11 -0.82
C PHE A 20 -6.89 3.82 -0.02
N ILE A 21 -7.42 3.74 1.20
CA ILE A 21 -7.26 2.61 2.12
C ILE A 21 -8.02 1.38 1.57
N SER A 22 -9.29 1.54 1.21
CA SER A 22 -10.17 0.44 0.80
C SER A 22 -9.82 -0.18 -0.54
N SER A 23 -9.13 0.55 -1.43
CA SER A 23 -8.67 0.06 -2.73
C SER A 23 -7.48 -0.89 -2.60
N SER A 24 -7.65 -1.96 -1.80
CA SER A 24 -6.62 -2.91 -1.38
C SER A 24 -7.19 -4.33 -1.41
N ARG A 25 -6.50 -5.26 -2.08
CA ARG A 25 -6.90 -6.69 -2.08
C ARG A 25 -6.28 -7.51 -0.95
N LYS A 26 -5.09 -7.13 -0.49
CA LYS A 26 -4.37 -7.80 0.59
C LYS A 26 -4.50 -7.00 1.88
N SER A 27 -4.56 -7.67 3.03
CA SER A 27 -4.56 -7.01 4.34
C SER A 27 -3.30 -6.18 4.58
N ALA A 28 -2.15 -6.62 4.05
CA ALA A 28 -0.91 -5.86 4.08
C ALA A 28 -1.03 -4.53 3.32
N ASP A 29 -1.65 -4.52 2.14
CA ASP A 29 -1.88 -3.30 1.35
C ASP A 29 -2.86 -2.35 2.07
N LEU A 30 -3.88 -2.92 2.75
CA LEU A 30 -4.85 -2.20 3.55
C LEU A 30 -4.19 -1.50 4.76
N TRP A 31 -3.38 -2.25 5.52
CA TRP A 31 -2.56 -1.72 6.60
C TRP A 31 -1.61 -0.65 6.08
N ALA A 32 -0.92 -0.90 4.96
CA ALA A 32 0.02 0.03 4.36
C ALA A 32 -0.67 1.35 3.98
N GLY A 33 -1.87 1.29 3.39
CA GLY A 33 -2.66 2.48 3.08
C GLY A 33 -2.99 3.32 4.32
N SER A 34 -3.48 2.67 5.38
CA SER A 34 -3.80 3.36 6.65
C SER A 34 -2.54 3.95 7.32
N PHE A 35 -1.48 3.15 7.39
CA PHE A 35 -0.21 3.55 7.99
C PHE A 35 0.47 4.67 7.20
N MET A 36 0.39 4.66 5.87
CA MET A 36 0.97 5.70 5.01
C MET A 36 0.34 7.07 5.27
N VAL A 37 -0.99 7.14 5.38
CA VAL A 37 -1.69 8.40 5.70
C VAL A 37 -1.25 8.93 7.07
N SER A 38 -1.25 8.07 8.09
CA SER A 38 -0.83 8.44 9.44
C SER A 38 0.65 8.85 9.49
N TRP A 39 1.51 8.17 8.74
CA TRP A 39 2.94 8.45 8.68
C TRP A 39 3.23 9.77 7.96
N LEU A 40 2.56 10.04 6.83
CA LEU A 40 2.67 11.32 6.12
C LEU A 40 2.27 12.48 7.03
N MET A 41 1.11 12.36 7.70
CA MET A 41 0.68 13.38 8.66
C MET A 41 1.70 13.55 9.80
N LYS A 42 2.24 12.44 10.34
CA LYS A 42 3.30 12.50 11.37
C LYS A 42 4.49 13.34 10.91
N LYS A 43 5.00 13.09 9.71
CA LYS A 43 6.17 13.79 9.17
C LYS A 43 5.92 15.30 9.04
N LEU A 44 4.73 15.69 8.60
CA LEU A 44 4.35 17.10 8.50
C LEU A 44 4.23 17.76 9.87
N LEU A 45 3.64 17.08 10.86
CA LEU A 45 3.55 17.61 12.22
C LEU A 45 4.91 17.68 12.92
N GLU A 46 5.82 16.75 12.63
CA GLU A 46 7.22 16.84 13.10
C GLU A 46 7.90 18.11 12.59
N ILE A 47 7.72 18.46 11.32
CA ILE A 47 8.23 19.72 10.72
C ILE A 47 7.58 20.93 11.42
N ALA A 48 6.24 20.95 11.52
CA ALA A 48 5.51 22.04 12.16
C ALA A 48 5.98 22.30 13.60
N ILE A 49 6.20 21.25 14.39
CA ILE A 49 6.64 21.37 15.79
C ILE A 49 8.11 21.77 15.90
N LYS A 50 9.00 21.09 15.16
CA LYS A 50 10.45 21.26 15.34
C LYS A 50 10.95 22.55 14.72
N ASP A 51 10.51 22.85 13.50
CA ASP A 51 11.06 23.94 12.72
C ASP A 51 10.27 25.23 12.97
N TYR A 52 8.98 25.10 13.27
CA TYR A 52 8.07 26.22 13.45
C TYR A 52 7.46 26.35 14.84
N LYS A 53 7.85 25.53 15.81
CA LYS A 53 7.36 25.61 17.21
C LYS A 53 5.82 25.60 17.31
N ALA A 54 5.16 24.84 16.43
CA ALA A 54 3.72 24.70 16.45
C ALA A 54 3.23 24.08 17.77
N GLU A 55 2.15 24.64 18.32
CA GLU A 55 1.41 24.05 19.44
C GLU A 55 0.21 23.29 18.89
N LEU A 56 0.19 21.96 19.05
CA LEU A 56 -0.89 21.12 18.54
C LEU A 56 -2.19 21.31 19.33
N ILE A 57 -3.29 21.45 18.60
CA ILE A 57 -4.67 21.41 19.15
C ILE A 57 -5.26 20.02 18.91
N TYR A 58 -5.10 19.51 17.69
CA TYR A 58 -5.60 18.19 17.28
C TYR A 58 -4.63 17.57 16.26
N PRO A 59 -4.35 16.27 16.34
CA PRO A 59 -4.68 15.33 17.42
C PRO A 59 -3.96 15.63 18.75
N VAL A 60 -4.55 15.24 19.88
CA VAL A 60 -3.92 15.31 21.21
C VAL A 60 -2.97 14.12 21.38
N ILE A 61 -1.81 14.20 20.72
CA ILE A 61 -0.77 13.16 20.77
C ILE A 61 0.57 13.76 21.14
N ASN A 62 1.37 13.02 21.89
CA ASN A 62 2.75 13.39 22.14
C ASN A 62 3.63 12.86 21.01
N ILE A 63 3.85 13.67 19.98
CA ILE A 63 4.68 13.32 18.82
C ILE A 63 6.14 13.03 19.21
N ASN A 64 6.60 13.58 20.34
CA ASN A 64 7.96 13.43 20.86
C ASN A 64 8.16 12.17 21.72
N LYS A 65 7.10 11.46 22.13
CA LYS A 65 7.26 10.14 22.75
C LYS A 65 7.59 9.13 21.65
N GLU A 66 8.87 8.89 21.46
CA GLU A 66 9.31 7.61 20.89
C GLU A 66 8.76 6.48 21.78
N ASN A 67 8.15 5.46 21.16
CA ASN A 67 7.93 4.12 21.75
C ASN A 67 6.65 3.83 22.53
N GLU A 68 5.47 3.81 21.92
CA GLU A 68 4.49 2.78 22.36
C GLU A 68 3.98 1.87 21.24
N ASP A 69 3.90 2.30 19.97
CA ASP A 69 3.75 1.34 18.85
C ASP A 69 4.23 1.97 17.54
N LYS A 70 5.36 1.51 16.97
CA LYS A 70 5.98 2.07 15.74
C LYS A 70 5.18 1.84 14.45
N LEU A 71 3.93 1.39 14.59
CA LEU A 71 3.26 0.46 13.70
C LEU A 71 1.75 0.70 13.57
N ILE A 72 1.21 1.53 14.46
CA ILE A 72 -0.21 1.85 14.52
C ILE A 72 -0.43 3.18 13.83
N ALA A 73 -1.40 3.22 12.94
CA ALA A 73 -1.89 4.43 12.30
C ALA A 73 -2.73 5.24 13.28
N ASN A 74 -2.09 5.89 14.26
CA ASN A 74 -2.78 6.63 15.33
C ASN A 74 -2.89 8.14 15.05
N ILE A 75 -2.39 8.61 13.92
CA ILE A 75 -2.50 10.01 13.52
C ILE A 75 -3.61 10.13 12.47
N PRO A 76 -4.67 10.92 12.74
CA PRO A 76 -5.76 11.15 11.80
C PRO A 76 -5.30 11.90 10.57
N ASN A 77 -6.16 11.93 9.56
CA ASN A 77 -5.94 12.63 8.30
C ASN A 77 -6.22 14.14 8.38
N ILE A 78 -6.56 14.66 9.57
CA ILE A 78 -6.76 16.08 9.85
C ILE A 78 -5.90 16.44 11.05
N ALA A 79 -5.23 17.58 11.00
CA ALA A 79 -4.53 18.13 12.15
C ALA A 79 -4.72 19.64 12.23
N ILE A 80 -4.78 20.16 13.45
CA ILE A 80 -4.97 21.57 13.78
C ILE A 80 -3.90 21.97 14.77
N PHE A 81 -3.23 23.08 14.51
CA PHE A 81 -2.19 23.63 15.39
C PHE A 81 -2.12 25.14 15.28
N ILE A 82 -1.51 25.78 16.27
CA ILE A 82 -1.26 27.22 16.25
C ILE A 82 0.22 27.51 16.13
N VAL A 83 0.53 28.63 15.48
CA VAL A 83 1.90 29.15 15.44
C VAL A 83 1.89 30.66 15.67
N ARG A 84 2.90 31.16 16.39
CA ARG A 84 2.99 32.57 16.80
C ARG A 84 4.16 33.27 16.10
N TYR A 85 3.87 34.26 15.27
CA TYR A 85 4.87 35.06 14.54
C TYR A 85 4.43 36.49 14.31
N ILE A 86 5.39 37.38 14.04
CA ILE A 86 5.14 38.81 13.82
C ILE A 86 4.62 39.09 12.38
N ASN A 87 4.88 38.19 11.41
CA ASN A 87 4.64 38.46 9.99
C ASN A 87 3.82 37.35 9.31
N GLU A 88 2.75 37.75 8.60
CA GLU A 88 1.90 36.87 7.79
C GLU A 88 2.66 36.13 6.69
N ASN A 89 3.70 36.73 6.12
CA ASN A 89 4.58 36.06 5.14
C ASN A 89 5.18 34.77 5.69
N LYS A 90 5.35 34.67 7.02
CA LYS A 90 5.85 33.45 7.66
C LYS A 90 4.81 32.34 7.66
N ALA A 91 3.53 32.66 7.79
CA ALA A 91 2.46 31.66 7.76
C ALA A 91 2.35 31.03 6.35
N GLU A 92 2.45 31.86 5.31
CA GLU A 92 2.50 31.41 3.92
C GLU A 92 3.74 30.54 3.61
N GLU A 93 4.91 30.90 4.18
CA GLU A 93 6.13 30.11 4.05
C GLU A 93 5.95 28.71 4.67
N ILE A 94 5.34 28.62 5.85
CA ILE A 94 5.05 27.35 6.54
C ILE A 94 4.13 26.47 5.68
N LYS A 95 3.05 27.06 5.14
CA LYS A 95 2.14 26.36 4.23
C LYS A 95 2.90 25.73 3.07
N LYS A 96 3.68 26.54 2.34
CA LYS A 96 4.45 26.08 1.17
C LYS A 96 5.48 25.01 1.52
N ASP A 97 6.14 25.16 2.66
CA ASP A 97 7.13 24.19 3.11
C ASP A 97 6.49 22.83 3.46
N LEU A 98 5.33 22.83 4.13
CA LEU A 98 4.57 21.62 4.42
C LEU A 98 4.08 20.92 3.14
N GLU A 99 3.52 21.68 2.19
CA GLU A 99 3.08 21.16 0.88
C GLU A 99 4.26 20.54 0.10
N LYS A 100 5.39 21.25 0.02
CA LYS A 100 6.60 20.77 -0.65
C LYS A 100 7.16 19.50 -0.01
N ASN A 101 7.20 19.44 1.31
CA ASN A 101 7.68 18.25 2.02
C ASN A 101 6.73 17.06 1.81
N PHE A 102 5.42 17.28 1.79
CA PHE A 102 4.46 16.22 1.48
C PHE A 102 4.67 15.66 0.07
N GLU A 103 4.82 16.52 -0.93
CA GLU A 103 5.09 16.09 -2.30
C GLU A 103 6.40 15.29 -2.41
N LYS A 104 7.46 15.75 -1.73
CA LYS A 104 8.72 15.03 -1.65
C LYS A 104 8.55 13.64 -1.05
N LEU A 105 7.81 13.51 0.05
CA LEU A 105 7.55 12.21 0.67
C LEU A 105 6.78 11.26 -0.25
N LEU A 106 5.80 11.77 -1.01
CA LEU A 106 5.08 10.96 -2.00
C LEU A 106 5.99 10.51 -3.15
N ASN A 107 6.86 11.40 -3.64
CA ASN A 107 7.85 11.06 -4.67
C ASN A 107 8.81 9.99 -4.19
N ASP A 108 9.36 10.13 -2.98
CA ASP A 108 10.25 9.13 -2.37
C ASP A 108 9.58 7.73 -2.32
N ILE A 109 8.30 7.67 -1.94
CA ILE A 109 7.55 6.41 -1.87
C ILE A 109 7.31 5.81 -3.26
N ALA A 110 6.93 6.63 -4.23
CA ALA A 110 6.70 6.19 -5.61
C ALA A 110 7.99 5.66 -6.25
N GLU A 111 9.09 6.41 -6.13
CA GLU A 111 10.42 6.04 -6.59
C GLU A 111 10.85 4.70 -6.01
N PHE A 112 10.74 4.55 -4.68
CA PHE A 112 11.09 3.31 -4.00
C PHE A 112 10.31 2.10 -4.55
N GLY A 113 8.99 2.24 -4.71
CA GLY A 113 8.15 1.17 -5.25
C GLY A 113 8.53 0.78 -6.68
N THR A 114 8.84 1.77 -7.53
CA THR A 114 9.29 1.52 -8.92
C THR A 114 10.70 0.94 -8.98
N ASP A 115 11.60 1.36 -8.11
CA ASP A 115 12.97 0.83 -8.04
C ASP A 115 12.96 -0.64 -7.62
N LYS A 116 12.13 -1.01 -6.64
CA LYS A 116 11.95 -2.41 -6.25
C LYS A 116 11.38 -3.25 -7.37
N LEU A 117 10.38 -2.72 -8.10
CA LEU A 117 9.84 -3.38 -9.28
C LEU A 117 10.93 -3.66 -10.33
N CYS A 118 11.78 -2.67 -10.62
CA CYS A 118 12.88 -2.82 -11.56
C CYS A 118 13.97 -3.79 -11.08
N GLN A 119 14.30 -3.79 -9.78
CA GLN A 119 15.27 -4.73 -9.20
C GLN A 119 14.79 -6.17 -9.31
N GLU A 120 13.53 -6.44 -8.98
CA GLU A 120 12.96 -7.79 -9.10
C GLU A 120 12.90 -8.27 -10.57
N GLU A 121 12.67 -7.35 -11.51
CA GLU A 121 12.74 -7.66 -12.95
C GLU A 121 14.17 -8.04 -13.39
N LEU A 122 15.19 -7.33 -12.92
CA LEU A 122 16.60 -7.58 -13.27
C LEU A 122 17.12 -8.91 -12.71
N ILE A 123 16.81 -9.23 -11.45
CA ILE A 123 17.21 -10.50 -10.82
C ILE A 123 16.66 -11.69 -11.64
N PHE A 124 15.45 -11.56 -12.18
CA PHE A 124 14.84 -12.61 -12.99
C PHE A 124 15.42 -12.71 -14.41
N LYS A 125 15.89 -11.60 -15.00
CA LYS A 125 16.63 -11.63 -16.27
C LYS A 125 17.92 -12.43 -16.15
N ASP A 126 18.68 -12.22 -15.09
CA ASP A 126 19.91 -12.98 -14.82
C ASP A 126 19.64 -14.47 -14.59
N GLU A 127 18.52 -14.83 -13.94
CA GLU A 127 18.12 -16.23 -13.75
C GLU A 127 17.66 -16.91 -15.05
N ILE A 128 17.01 -16.18 -15.96
CA ILE A 128 16.62 -16.66 -17.29
C ILE A 128 17.85 -16.81 -18.21
N GLU A 129 18.74 -15.82 -18.25
CA GLU A 129 19.96 -15.86 -19.07
C GLU A 129 20.87 -17.03 -18.69
N ASN A 130 20.88 -17.41 -17.42
CA ASN A 130 21.62 -18.59 -16.94
C ASN A 130 20.91 -19.93 -17.25
N ARG A 131 19.63 -19.95 -17.66
CA ARG A 131 18.86 -21.18 -17.93
C ARG A 131 18.47 -21.40 -19.39
N ALA A 132 18.53 -20.41 -20.27
CA ALA A 132 18.29 -20.62 -21.71
C ALA A 132 18.99 -19.59 -22.59
N LEU A 133 19.52 -20.07 -23.72
CA LEU A 133 20.20 -19.35 -24.78
C LEU A 133 19.67 -17.92 -25.04
N LYS A 134 20.60 -16.95 -25.01
CA LYS A 134 20.82 -15.91 -26.02
C LYS A 134 19.54 -15.46 -26.77
N ILE A 135 18.62 -14.85 -26.05
CA ILE A 135 17.66 -13.90 -26.64
C ILE A 135 18.34 -12.54 -26.47
N GLU A 136 18.67 -11.87 -27.57
CA GLU A 136 19.05 -10.45 -27.54
C GLU A 136 17.84 -9.66 -27.00
N ILE A 137 17.86 -9.36 -25.70
CA ILE A 137 16.88 -8.48 -25.03
C ILE A 137 17.36 -7.03 -25.24
N ASP A 138 17.41 -6.59 -26.50
CA ASP A 138 17.69 -5.20 -26.88
C ASP A 138 16.46 -4.27 -26.71
N CYS A 139 15.42 -4.71 -26.00
CA CYS A 139 14.09 -4.07 -26.05
C CYS A 139 13.61 -3.38 -24.76
N LEU A 140 14.40 -3.26 -23.69
CA LEU A 140 13.87 -2.70 -22.41
C LEU A 140 14.62 -1.48 -21.87
N PHE A 141 15.69 -1.05 -22.53
CA PHE A 141 16.39 0.17 -22.20
C PHE A 141 16.89 0.86 -23.47
N ASP A 142 15.98 1.21 -24.39
CA ASP A 142 16.33 2.32 -25.27
C ASP A 142 16.34 3.57 -24.37
N SER A 143 17.55 4.06 -24.10
CA SER A 143 17.81 5.21 -23.22
C SER A 143 17.13 6.50 -23.70
N ASN A 144 16.52 6.46 -24.89
CA ASN A 144 15.74 7.54 -25.49
C ASN A 144 14.21 7.40 -25.32
N GLU A 145 13.69 6.23 -24.93
CA GLU A 145 12.26 5.97 -24.68
C GLU A 145 12.03 5.35 -23.29
N LYS A 146 12.60 5.96 -22.24
CA LYS A 146 12.05 5.76 -20.88
C LYS A 146 10.60 6.25 -20.91
N THR A 147 9.63 5.36 -21.11
CA THR A 147 8.32 5.57 -20.50
C THR A 147 8.61 5.66 -19.02
N ASN A 148 8.61 6.88 -18.47
CA ASN A 148 9.10 7.12 -17.13
C ASN A 148 8.06 6.57 -16.13
N TYR A 149 8.12 5.25 -15.88
CA TYR A 149 7.24 4.55 -14.94
C TYR A 149 7.24 5.21 -13.56
N VAL A 150 8.38 5.80 -13.21
CA VAL A 150 8.55 6.63 -12.01
C VAL A 150 7.66 7.87 -12.09
N ASP A 151 7.67 8.62 -13.19
CA ASP A 151 6.81 9.80 -13.34
C ASP A 151 5.34 9.43 -13.36
N LEU A 152 4.96 8.35 -14.05
CA LEU A 152 3.57 7.85 -14.01
C LEU A 152 3.17 7.46 -12.58
N ALA A 153 4.05 6.78 -11.84
CA ALA A 153 3.78 6.41 -10.45
C ALA A 153 3.68 7.64 -9.53
N LYS A 154 4.57 8.63 -9.70
CA LYS A 154 4.54 9.91 -9.00
C LYS A 154 3.25 10.68 -9.27
N TYR A 155 2.86 10.77 -10.54
CA TYR A 155 1.60 11.39 -10.93
C TYR A 155 0.41 10.68 -10.27
N GLN A 156 0.31 9.36 -10.44
CA GLN A 156 -0.82 8.58 -9.90
C GLN A 156 -0.93 8.70 -8.37
N ILE A 157 0.19 8.67 -7.63
CA ILE A 157 0.16 8.82 -6.17
C ILE A 157 -0.22 10.23 -5.74
N LYS A 158 0.29 11.28 -6.41
CA LYS A 158 -0.06 12.69 -6.11
C LYS A 158 -1.51 12.98 -6.43
N GLU A 159 -2.05 12.43 -7.52
CA GLU A 159 -3.47 12.58 -7.82
C GLU A 159 -4.37 11.86 -6.83
N THR A 160 -3.88 10.76 -6.24
CA THR A 160 -4.63 9.99 -5.23
C THR A 160 -4.57 10.61 -3.84
N LEU A 161 -3.39 11.06 -3.41
CA LEU A 161 -3.13 11.62 -2.09
C LEU A 161 -2.77 13.10 -2.22
N LYS A 162 -3.73 13.96 -1.86
CA LYS A 162 -3.56 15.41 -1.90
C LYS A 162 -3.47 15.98 -0.50
N LEU A 163 -2.73 17.07 -0.33
CA LEU A 163 -2.65 17.82 0.91
C LEU A 163 -3.36 19.15 0.75
N PHE A 164 -4.17 19.53 1.73
CA PHE A 164 -4.70 20.87 1.87
C PHE A 164 -4.15 21.46 3.16
N VAL A 165 -3.45 22.58 3.06
CA VAL A 165 -2.91 23.32 4.20
C VAL A 165 -3.43 24.73 4.12
N GLU A 166 -4.21 25.13 5.11
CA GLU A 166 -4.71 26.49 5.21
C GLU A 166 -4.45 27.07 6.59
N TYR A 167 -4.45 28.40 6.66
CA TYR A 167 -4.31 29.14 7.90
C TYR A 167 -5.16 30.40 7.94
N LEU A 168 -5.52 30.84 9.14
CA LEU A 168 -6.15 32.13 9.40
C LEU A 168 -5.56 32.75 10.66
N GLU A 169 -5.51 34.09 10.71
CA GLU A 169 -5.21 34.80 11.95
C GLU A 169 -6.30 34.49 12.98
N LEU A 170 -5.88 34.12 14.19
CA LEU A 170 -6.76 33.74 15.26
C LEU A 170 -7.54 34.97 15.76
N LYS A 171 -8.87 34.92 15.69
CA LYS A 171 -9.75 36.05 16.03
C LYS A 171 -9.77 36.33 17.53
N ASP A 172 -9.79 35.28 18.35
CA ASP A 172 -9.70 35.32 19.81
C ASP A 172 -8.67 34.31 20.29
N ILE A 173 -7.69 34.77 21.07
CA ILE A 173 -6.63 33.92 21.61
C ILE A 173 -7.15 32.86 22.59
N ASN A 174 -8.35 33.05 23.15
CA ASN A 174 -8.99 32.14 24.10
C ASN A 174 -10.02 31.20 23.46
N ASP A 175 -10.47 31.47 22.23
CA ASP A 175 -11.45 30.64 21.52
C ASP A 175 -11.12 30.52 20.02
N TYR A 176 -10.74 29.32 19.61
CA TYR A 176 -10.39 29.01 18.22
C TYR A 176 -11.57 28.48 17.40
N LYS A 177 -12.78 28.31 17.97
CA LYS A 177 -13.91 27.66 17.30
C LYS A 177 -14.33 28.37 16.02
N GLU A 178 -14.57 29.67 16.10
CA GLU A 178 -15.00 30.46 14.94
C GLU A 178 -13.94 30.43 13.82
N THR A 179 -12.67 30.68 14.17
CA THR A 179 -11.57 30.59 13.22
C THR A 179 -11.43 29.19 12.63
N SER A 180 -11.67 28.13 13.40
CA SER A 180 -11.64 26.74 12.93
C SER A 180 -12.76 26.42 11.95
N GLU A 181 -13.96 26.98 12.15
CA GLU A 181 -15.09 26.81 11.23
C GLU A 181 -14.82 27.50 9.89
N ASP A 182 -14.33 28.74 9.93
CA ASP A 182 -13.93 29.49 8.73
C ASP A 182 -12.83 28.75 7.94
N LEU A 183 -11.86 28.19 8.66
CA LEU A 183 -10.75 27.44 8.08
C LEU A 183 -11.21 26.15 7.41
N ALA A 184 -12.15 25.44 8.04
CA ALA A 184 -12.76 24.25 7.46
C ALA A 184 -13.55 24.58 6.18
N ASN A 185 -14.23 25.73 6.15
CA ASN A 185 -14.94 26.21 4.96
C ASN A 185 -13.96 26.52 3.81
N LEU A 186 -12.83 27.18 4.11
CA LEU A 186 -11.79 27.49 3.12
C LEU A 186 -11.19 26.21 2.52
N ILE A 187 -10.85 25.23 3.35
CA ILE A 187 -10.35 23.93 2.89
C ILE A 187 -11.40 23.22 2.02
N ASN A 188 -12.67 23.25 2.39
CA ASN A 188 -13.74 22.65 1.59
C ASN A 188 -13.93 23.35 0.24
N TYR A 189 -13.78 24.67 0.19
CA TYR A 189 -13.79 25.41 -1.07
C TYR A 189 -12.62 25.00 -1.97
N GLN A 190 -11.41 24.88 -1.42
CA GLN A 190 -10.25 24.43 -2.19
C GLN A 190 -10.38 23.01 -2.72
N LYS A 191 -10.88 22.08 -1.90
CA LYS A 191 -11.16 20.70 -2.34
C LYS A 191 -12.08 20.67 -3.56
N LYS A 192 -13.07 21.56 -3.62
CA LYS A 192 -14.00 21.68 -4.76
C LYS A 192 -13.40 22.41 -5.96
N SER A 193 -12.43 23.28 -5.72
CA SER A 193 -11.80 24.13 -6.73
C SER A 193 -10.58 23.48 -7.39
N GLN A 194 -10.21 22.26 -6.97
CA GLN A 194 -9.10 21.55 -7.57
C GLN A 194 -9.38 21.22 -9.03
N LEU A 195 -8.45 21.65 -9.87
CA LEU A 195 -8.38 21.22 -11.25
C LEU A 195 -7.58 19.90 -11.32
N PRO A 196 -7.86 19.04 -12.31
CA PRO A 196 -6.96 17.94 -12.62
C PRO A 196 -5.56 18.49 -12.85
N ASP A 197 -4.52 17.77 -12.44
CA ASP A 197 -3.20 18.03 -12.99
C ASP A 197 -3.30 17.79 -14.49
N ILE A 198 -3.03 18.86 -15.22
CA ILE A 198 -3.27 18.95 -16.66
C ILE A 198 -2.00 18.49 -17.40
N GLU A 199 -0.81 18.63 -16.81
CA GLU A 199 0.47 18.24 -17.43
C GLU A 199 0.51 16.72 -17.67
N TYR A 200 -0.16 15.98 -16.81
CA TYR A 200 -0.25 14.54 -16.86
C TYR A 200 -1.72 14.12 -16.95
N ILE A 201 -2.10 13.43 -18.02
CA ILE A 201 -3.45 12.88 -18.19
C ILE A 201 -3.35 11.38 -18.35
N GLU A 202 -3.92 10.64 -17.40
CA GLU A 202 -4.09 9.20 -17.53
C GLU A 202 -5.28 8.87 -18.45
N ASN A 203 -5.01 8.11 -19.51
CA ASN A 203 -6.04 7.64 -20.43
C ASN A 203 -5.99 6.11 -20.53
N TYR A 204 -7.16 5.46 -20.43
CA TYR A 204 -7.29 4.01 -20.62
C TYR A 204 -7.21 3.60 -22.09
N LYS A 205 -6.98 4.55 -22.99
CA LYS A 205 -6.80 4.36 -24.41
C LYS A 205 -5.40 4.83 -24.79
N LEU A 206 -4.67 3.96 -25.47
CA LEU A 206 -3.48 4.34 -26.23
C LEU A 206 -3.95 5.00 -27.51
N VAL A 207 -3.56 6.26 -27.68
CA VAL A 207 -3.81 7.03 -28.88
C VAL A 207 -2.48 7.29 -29.57
N LYS A 208 -2.47 7.21 -30.90
CA LYS A 208 -1.35 7.69 -31.69
C LYS A 208 -1.46 9.20 -31.76
N LEU A 209 -0.40 9.88 -31.34
CA LEU A 209 -0.30 11.31 -31.61
C LEU A 209 0.06 11.51 -33.09
N PRO A 210 -0.54 12.50 -33.78
CA PRO A 210 -0.11 12.86 -35.13
C PRO A 210 1.38 13.24 -35.13
N GLN A 211 2.14 12.90 -36.18
CA GLN A 211 3.58 13.27 -36.30
C GLN A 211 3.84 14.78 -36.18
N SER A 212 2.85 15.60 -36.50
CA SER A 212 2.93 17.05 -36.29
C SER A 212 2.99 17.43 -34.81
N TRP A 213 2.72 16.50 -33.87
CA TRP A 213 2.70 16.71 -32.42
C TRP A 213 3.92 16.12 -31.70
N ASP A 214 4.92 15.64 -32.45
CA ASP A 214 6.17 15.10 -31.91
C ASP A 214 7.08 16.18 -31.28
N LYS A 215 6.69 17.46 -31.37
CA LYS A 215 7.35 18.60 -30.72
C LYS A 215 6.52 19.09 -29.53
N TRP A 216 7.17 19.28 -28.37
CA TRP A 216 6.58 19.79 -27.13
C TRP A 216 5.75 21.09 -27.33
N GLU A 217 6.18 21.96 -28.24
CA GLU A 217 5.51 23.22 -28.61
C GLU A 217 4.09 23.02 -29.19
N ASN A 218 3.79 21.84 -29.74
CA ASN A 218 2.47 21.51 -30.28
C ASN A 218 1.57 20.83 -29.25
N TRP A 219 2.15 20.20 -28.22
CA TRP A 219 1.44 19.77 -27.02
C TRP A 219 0.93 20.98 -26.24
N GLU A 220 1.77 22.00 -26.05
CA GLU A 220 1.41 23.27 -25.40
C GLU A 220 0.25 23.95 -26.13
N LYS A 221 0.21 23.92 -27.47
CA LYS A 221 -0.93 24.42 -28.26
C LYS A 221 -2.21 23.62 -28.08
N PHE A 222 -2.17 22.29 -28.18
CA PHE A 222 -3.36 21.44 -27.94
C PHE A 222 -3.94 21.70 -26.54
N TYR A 223 -3.04 21.90 -25.58
CA TYR A 223 -3.34 22.14 -24.20
C TYR A 223 -3.91 23.54 -23.91
N GLU A 224 -3.25 24.59 -24.40
CA GLU A 224 -3.72 25.97 -24.31
C GLU A 224 -5.07 26.16 -25.02
N ASN A 225 -5.28 25.45 -26.14
CA ASN A 225 -6.52 25.46 -26.90
C ASN A 225 -7.62 24.63 -26.23
N GLY A 226 -7.28 23.48 -25.66
CA GLY A 226 -8.22 22.59 -24.96
C GLY A 226 -8.74 23.17 -23.63
N LEU A 227 -7.92 23.91 -22.89
CA LEU A 227 -8.26 24.42 -21.56
C LEU A 227 -8.99 25.76 -21.54
N LYS A 228 -8.83 26.60 -22.56
CA LYS A 228 -9.64 27.84 -22.72
C LYS A 228 -11.08 27.45 -23.08
N LYS A 229 -11.86 27.07 -22.06
CA LYS A 229 -13.32 26.83 -22.11
C LYS A 229 -14.10 27.96 -22.77
N GLU A 230 -13.51 29.15 -22.90
CA GLU A 230 -14.16 30.36 -23.38
C GLU A 230 -13.84 30.74 -24.84
N ILE A 231 -12.83 30.17 -25.50
CA ILE A 231 -12.35 30.68 -26.80
C ILE A 231 -12.57 29.72 -27.98
N ILE A 232 -12.69 28.41 -27.76
CA ILE A 232 -12.82 27.43 -28.85
C ILE A 232 -14.21 26.83 -28.88
N SER A 233 -14.88 26.94 -30.04
CA SER A 233 -16.21 26.41 -30.25
C SER A 233 -16.23 24.89 -29.98
N LYS A 234 -17.36 24.35 -29.50
CA LYS A 234 -17.53 22.90 -29.28
C LYS A 234 -17.23 22.05 -30.53
N LYS A 235 -17.22 22.66 -31.72
CA LYS A 235 -17.01 22.01 -33.01
C LYS A 235 -15.52 21.76 -33.30
N ASP A 236 -14.67 22.76 -33.07
CA ASP A 236 -13.23 22.66 -33.37
C ASP A 236 -12.51 21.69 -32.40
N ARG A 237 -12.98 21.66 -31.15
CA ARG A 237 -12.54 20.69 -30.13
C ARG A 237 -12.87 19.24 -30.53
N LYS A 238 -13.94 19.05 -31.31
CA LYS A 238 -14.38 17.76 -31.81
C LYS A 238 -13.49 17.32 -32.97
N GLU A 239 -13.14 18.22 -33.89
CA GLU A 239 -12.26 17.93 -35.03
C GLU A 239 -10.81 17.58 -34.62
N GLU A 240 -10.21 18.26 -33.63
CA GLU A 240 -8.84 17.94 -33.18
C GLU A 240 -8.76 16.61 -32.42
N ILE A 241 -9.77 16.29 -31.60
CA ILE A 241 -9.85 15.00 -30.88
C ILE A 241 -10.25 13.86 -31.83
N GLU A 242 -11.03 14.14 -32.88
CA GLU A 242 -11.40 13.15 -33.91
C GLU A 242 -10.20 12.70 -34.75
N ASN A 243 -9.09 13.45 -34.75
CA ASN A 243 -7.85 13.07 -35.45
C ASN A 243 -6.89 12.21 -34.61
N LEU A 244 -7.20 11.91 -33.34
CA LEU A 244 -6.43 10.96 -32.54
C LEU A 244 -6.77 9.54 -32.98
N GLU A 245 -5.81 8.85 -33.61
CA GLU A 245 -5.98 7.45 -33.98
C GLU A 245 -5.96 6.60 -32.71
N TYR A 246 -7.10 6.02 -32.36
CA TYR A 246 -7.17 5.04 -31.29
C TYR A 246 -6.43 3.77 -31.70
N LEU A 247 -5.40 3.41 -30.93
CA LEU A 247 -4.60 2.21 -31.19
C LEU A 247 -5.15 1.02 -30.40
N GLN A 248 -5.23 1.15 -29.07
CA GLN A 248 -5.64 0.04 -28.19
C GLN A 248 -6.06 0.49 -26.78
N GLY A 249 -6.75 -0.36 -26.03
CA GLY A 249 -7.09 -0.12 -24.63
C GLY A 249 -5.98 -0.59 -23.69
N VAL A 250 -5.78 0.11 -22.57
CA VAL A 250 -4.79 -0.22 -21.53
C VAL A 250 -5.45 -0.94 -20.36
N TYR A 251 -4.76 -1.95 -19.80
CA TYR A 251 -5.23 -2.63 -18.60
C TYR A 251 -5.19 -1.70 -17.38
N ARG A 252 -6.22 -1.83 -16.53
CA ARG A 252 -6.27 -1.18 -15.23
C ARG A 252 -5.59 -2.03 -14.16
N CYS A 253 -5.16 -1.34 -13.10
CA CYS A 253 -4.65 -1.95 -11.89
C CYS A 253 -5.64 -3.00 -11.38
N SER A 254 -5.13 -4.21 -11.19
CA SER A 254 -5.92 -5.31 -10.65
C SER A 254 -6.32 -5.08 -9.19
N SER A 255 -5.54 -4.34 -8.40
CA SER A 255 -5.87 -4.06 -6.99
C SER A 255 -6.96 -2.99 -6.83
N CYS A 256 -6.75 -1.78 -7.36
CA CYS A 256 -7.72 -0.67 -7.21
C CYS A 256 -8.75 -0.56 -8.34
N GLY A 257 -8.46 -1.03 -9.56
CA GLY A 257 -9.34 -0.86 -10.73
C GLY A 257 -9.45 0.58 -11.26
N GLU A 258 -8.70 1.52 -10.69
CA GLU A 258 -8.79 2.94 -11.01
C GLU A 258 -7.73 3.35 -12.02
N HIS A 259 -6.45 3.17 -11.71
CA HIS A 259 -5.36 3.65 -12.56
C HIS A 259 -4.92 2.62 -13.59
N ILE A 260 -4.30 3.04 -14.69
CA ILE A 260 -3.59 2.17 -15.62
C ILE A 260 -2.40 1.52 -14.91
N ILE A 261 -2.05 0.31 -15.37
CA ILE A 261 -0.91 -0.41 -14.83
C ILE A 261 0.42 0.25 -15.20
N ILE A 262 1.41 0.13 -14.33
CA ILE A 262 2.80 0.41 -14.70
C ILE A 262 3.25 -0.62 -15.75
N GLY A 263 4.09 -0.22 -16.71
CA GLY A 263 4.65 -1.12 -17.71
C GLY A 263 3.78 -1.36 -18.96
N ALA A 264 2.61 -0.73 -19.07
CA ALA A 264 1.82 -0.81 -20.28
C ALA A 264 2.45 -0.01 -21.43
N THR A 265 2.56 -0.62 -22.60
CA THR A 265 3.07 0.01 -23.83
C THR A 265 2.18 -0.30 -25.03
N LEU A 266 2.45 0.30 -26.20
CA LEU A 266 1.75 -0.03 -27.45
C LEU A 266 1.91 -1.50 -27.85
N LYS A 267 3.10 -2.09 -27.63
CA LYS A 267 3.39 -3.50 -27.95
C LYS A 267 2.95 -4.45 -26.83
N ASP A 268 2.88 -3.96 -25.60
CA ASP A 268 2.49 -4.72 -24.42
C ASP A 268 1.52 -3.94 -23.52
N TRP A 269 0.31 -3.75 -24.02
CA TRP A 269 -0.77 -3.01 -23.35
C TRP A 269 -1.29 -3.69 -22.07
N LYS A 270 -0.88 -4.95 -21.83
CA LYS A 270 -1.14 -5.71 -20.59
C LYS A 270 0.05 -5.70 -19.62
N GLY A 271 1.19 -5.12 -20.00
CA GLY A 271 2.42 -5.13 -19.21
C GLY A 271 2.93 -6.52 -18.85
N ASN A 272 2.63 -7.55 -19.67
CA ASN A 272 3.02 -8.93 -19.37
C ASN A 272 4.54 -9.10 -19.28
N THR A 273 5.31 -8.29 -20.00
CA THR A 273 6.77 -8.31 -20.01
C THR A 273 7.33 -8.05 -18.61
N ILE A 274 6.69 -7.17 -17.85
CA ILE A 274 7.08 -6.83 -16.47
C ILE A 274 6.36 -7.73 -15.47
N TRP A 275 5.04 -7.85 -15.56
CA TRP A 275 4.24 -8.48 -14.50
C TRP A 275 4.32 -10.02 -14.50
N LYS A 276 4.48 -10.65 -15.67
CA LYS A 276 4.50 -12.12 -15.76
C LYS A 276 5.76 -12.75 -15.15
N PRO A 277 6.96 -12.16 -15.28
CA PRO A 277 8.11 -12.60 -14.49
C PRO A 277 7.88 -12.51 -12.97
N LEU A 278 7.35 -11.38 -12.51
CA LEU A 278 7.30 -11.05 -11.08
C LEU A 278 6.39 -11.97 -10.27
N TRP A 279 5.18 -12.26 -10.77
CA TRP A 279 4.25 -13.17 -10.08
C TRP A 279 4.66 -14.67 -10.16
N GLU A 280 5.65 -15.03 -11.00
CA GLU A 280 6.18 -16.38 -11.22
C GLU A 280 7.37 -16.58 -10.29
N ALA A 281 8.20 -15.55 -10.14
CA ALA A 281 9.33 -15.50 -9.21
C ALA A 281 8.89 -15.29 -7.76
N ASN A 282 7.93 -14.39 -7.53
CA ASN A 282 7.52 -13.92 -6.20
C ASN A 282 6.02 -14.12 -5.97
N PRO A 283 5.47 -15.36 -6.04
CA PRO A 283 4.02 -15.60 -5.91
C PRO A 283 3.45 -15.21 -4.53
N LYS A 284 4.29 -15.15 -3.50
CA LYS A 284 3.93 -14.62 -2.17
C LYS A 284 3.63 -13.12 -2.24
N TYR A 285 4.45 -12.40 -3.00
CA TYR A 285 4.39 -10.95 -3.07
C TYR A 285 3.40 -10.48 -4.11
N PHE A 286 3.31 -11.16 -5.27
CA PHE A 286 2.37 -10.88 -6.34
C PHE A 286 1.50 -12.09 -6.67
N SER A 287 0.19 -11.93 -6.62
CA SER A 287 -0.71 -13.03 -6.97
C SER A 287 -0.66 -13.31 -8.48
N ARG A 288 -0.83 -14.58 -8.89
CA ARG A 288 -1.01 -14.90 -10.31
C ARG A 288 -2.26 -14.17 -10.83
N GLY A 289 -2.07 -13.35 -11.85
CA GLY A 289 -3.05 -12.40 -12.36
C GLY A 289 -2.68 -10.93 -12.14
N GLU A 290 -1.89 -10.64 -11.11
CA GLU A 290 -1.71 -9.30 -10.55
C GLU A 290 -0.83 -8.39 -11.40
N ARG A 291 -1.32 -7.16 -11.55
CA ARG A 291 -0.69 -6.03 -12.24
C ARG A 291 -1.09 -4.74 -11.52
N LEU A 292 -0.13 -3.92 -11.13
CA LEU A 292 -0.38 -2.77 -10.25
C LEU A 292 -0.15 -1.44 -10.97
N CYS A 293 -0.88 -0.41 -10.56
CA CYS A 293 -0.52 0.99 -10.80
C CYS A 293 0.51 1.46 -9.77
N GLY A 294 1.08 2.65 -9.95
CA GLY A 294 2.03 3.26 -9.03
C GLY A 294 1.50 3.43 -7.61
N VAL A 295 0.21 3.72 -7.43
CA VAL A 295 -0.42 3.84 -6.10
C VAL A 295 -0.41 2.50 -5.36
N CYS A 296 -0.83 1.43 -6.04
CA CYS A 296 -0.91 0.11 -5.41
C CYS A 296 0.48 -0.50 -5.23
N LEU A 297 1.41 -0.19 -6.14
CA LEU A 297 2.83 -0.53 -6.01
C LEU A 297 3.46 0.16 -4.79
N ALA A 298 3.21 1.45 -4.61
CA ALA A 298 3.63 2.22 -3.44
C ALA A 298 3.11 1.60 -2.14
N LYS A 299 1.82 1.23 -2.08
CA LYS A 299 1.26 0.52 -0.90
C LYS A 299 1.93 -0.82 -0.68
N ARG A 300 2.13 -1.60 -1.74
CA ARG A 300 2.73 -2.93 -1.69
C ARG A 300 4.12 -2.88 -1.03
N TYR A 301 4.98 -1.97 -1.47
CA TYR A 301 6.35 -1.80 -0.97
C TYR A 301 6.50 -0.82 0.21
N PHE A 302 5.40 -0.27 0.75
CA PHE A 302 5.50 0.74 1.79
C PHE A 302 6.12 0.18 3.08
N ARG A 303 5.88 -1.11 3.37
CA ARG A 303 6.46 -1.78 4.53
C ARG A 303 7.99 -1.79 4.46
N GLU A 304 8.53 -2.20 3.31
CA GLU A 304 9.96 -2.27 3.01
C GLU A 304 10.56 -0.87 3.02
N TYR A 305 9.86 0.12 2.46
CA TYR A 305 10.27 1.53 2.50
C TYR A 305 10.50 2.00 3.95
N ILE A 306 9.55 1.72 4.85
CA ILE A 306 9.66 2.09 6.27
C ILE A 306 10.77 1.30 6.97
N GLN A 307 10.92 0.00 6.67
CA GLN A 307 12.01 -0.84 7.21
C GLN A 307 13.37 -0.28 6.87
N GLU A 308 13.61 0.03 5.60
CA GLU A 308 14.88 0.54 5.12
C GLU A 308 15.15 1.95 5.66
N LYS A 309 14.15 2.84 5.59
CA LYS A 309 14.28 4.24 6.02
C LYS A 309 14.58 4.39 7.51
N TYR A 310 13.99 3.53 8.35
CA TYR A 310 14.11 3.62 9.81
C TYR A 310 14.91 2.47 10.45
N LYS A 311 15.48 1.57 9.65
CA LYS A 311 16.22 0.38 10.11
C LYS A 311 15.42 -0.46 11.13
N ILE A 312 14.11 -0.60 10.88
CA ILE A 312 13.19 -1.37 11.74
C ILE A 312 13.27 -2.84 11.34
N LYS A 313 13.28 -3.74 12.33
CA LYS A 313 13.28 -5.18 12.08
C LYS A 313 11.96 -5.64 11.45
N THR A 314 12.04 -6.61 10.54
CA THR A 314 10.90 -7.12 9.76
C THR A 314 9.76 -7.65 10.63
N GLU A 315 10.10 -8.23 11.78
CA GLU A 315 9.16 -8.80 12.78
C GLU A 315 8.26 -7.75 13.41
N ASP A 316 8.72 -6.50 13.49
CA ASP A 316 7.95 -5.43 14.12
C ASP A 316 6.83 -4.94 13.22
N LEU A 317 7.00 -5.02 11.89
CA LEU A 317 6.18 -4.41 10.84
C LEU A 317 5.16 -5.35 10.17
N GLY A 318 4.95 -6.54 10.72
CA GLY A 318 4.08 -7.56 10.14
C GLY A 318 2.60 -7.38 10.42
N PHE A 319 1.77 -7.34 9.37
CA PHE A 319 0.31 -7.47 9.48
C PHE A 319 -0.15 -8.85 9.00
N PRO A 320 -1.00 -9.58 9.76
CA PRO A 320 -1.51 -10.90 9.37
C PRO A 320 -2.35 -10.84 8.09
N SER A 321 -2.36 -11.93 7.32
CA SER A 321 -3.34 -12.14 6.26
C SER A 321 -4.75 -12.25 6.85
N THR A 322 -5.78 -12.09 6.02
CA THR A 322 -7.15 -12.24 6.50
C THR A 322 -7.46 -13.70 6.88
N SER A 323 -6.87 -14.66 6.16
CA SER A 323 -6.89 -16.09 6.47
C SER A 323 -6.22 -16.38 7.81
N GLU A 324 -5.09 -15.75 8.12
CA GLU A 324 -4.42 -15.84 9.42
C GLU A 324 -5.31 -15.32 10.56
N ILE A 325 -5.98 -14.19 10.37
CA ILE A 325 -6.95 -13.66 11.34
C ILE A 325 -8.10 -14.69 11.52
N GLY A 326 -8.61 -15.25 10.43
CA GLY A 326 -9.67 -16.28 10.46
C GLY A 326 -9.25 -17.56 11.18
N ALA A 327 -8.00 -17.99 11.02
CA ALA A 327 -7.44 -19.19 11.64
C ALA A 327 -6.91 -18.96 13.07
N THR A 328 -7.03 -17.74 13.61
CA THR A 328 -6.46 -17.40 14.92
C THR A 328 -7.06 -18.25 16.05
N LEU A 329 -8.37 -18.45 16.08
CA LEU A 329 -9.01 -19.27 17.12
C LEU A 329 -8.58 -20.74 17.04
N PHE A 330 -8.46 -21.27 15.81
CA PHE A 330 -7.94 -22.61 15.57
C PHE A 330 -6.53 -22.79 16.14
N LYS A 331 -5.60 -21.90 15.77
CA LYS A 331 -4.23 -21.92 16.28
C LYS A 331 -4.20 -21.81 17.80
N LYS A 332 -5.03 -20.94 18.39
CA LYS A 332 -5.11 -20.77 19.84
C LYS A 332 -5.50 -22.06 20.57
N GLU A 333 -6.44 -22.84 20.04
CA GLU A 333 -6.82 -24.11 20.66
C GLU A 333 -5.73 -25.17 20.55
N ILE A 334 -5.00 -25.23 19.43
CA ILE A 334 -3.80 -26.06 19.30
C ILE A 334 -2.75 -25.65 20.32
N LEU A 335 -2.48 -24.35 20.47
CA LEU A 335 -1.53 -23.82 21.45
C LEU A 335 -1.91 -24.21 22.88
N LYS A 336 -3.19 -24.12 23.26
CA LYS A 336 -3.66 -24.51 24.60
C LYS A 336 -3.40 -25.99 24.91
N ILE A 337 -3.59 -26.88 23.93
CA ILE A 337 -3.33 -28.31 24.08
C ILE A 337 -1.82 -28.53 24.29
N LEU A 338 -1.01 -27.91 23.44
CA LEU A 338 0.45 -28.04 23.47
C LEU A 338 1.11 -27.33 24.66
N LYS A 339 0.47 -26.31 25.25
CA LYS A 339 1.02 -25.55 26.38
C LYS A 339 1.42 -26.44 27.55
N ASN A 340 0.65 -27.50 27.81
CA ASN A 340 0.80 -28.33 29.01
C ASN A 340 1.42 -29.70 28.75
N LYS A 341 1.31 -30.24 27.53
CA LYS A 341 1.80 -31.59 27.20
C LYS A 341 2.02 -31.74 25.69
N LYS A 342 3.05 -32.52 25.32
CA LYS A 342 3.23 -33.07 23.97
C LYS A 342 1.99 -33.85 23.52
N ASP A 343 1.70 -33.78 22.23
CA ASP A 343 0.58 -34.47 21.60
C ASP A 343 1.02 -35.00 20.23
N ASP A 344 1.39 -36.29 20.20
CA ASP A 344 2.02 -36.95 19.05
C ASP A 344 1.24 -36.75 17.73
N LYS A 345 -0.09 -36.68 17.81
CA LYS A 345 -0.94 -36.51 16.62
C LYS A 345 -0.88 -35.08 16.07
N LEU A 346 -0.80 -34.08 16.94
CA LEU A 346 -0.56 -32.70 16.50
C LEU A 346 0.86 -32.53 15.98
N GLU A 347 1.84 -33.21 16.59
CA GLU A 347 3.23 -33.25 16.12
C GLU A 347 3.36 -33.80 14.70
N GLU A 348 2.78 -34.97 14.46
CA GLU A 348 2.74 -35.58 13.12
C GLU A 348 2.04 -34.67 12.09
N PHE A 349 0.93 -34.03 12.48
CA PHE A 349 0.21 -33.09 11.61
C PHE A 349 1.06 -31.90 11.19
N LEU A 350 1.74 -31.23 12.13
CA LEU A 350 2.56 -30.08 11.80
C LEU A 350 3.84 -30.46 11.07
N LEU A 351 4.42 -31.63 11.35
CA LEU A 351 5.53 -32.16 10.56
C LEU A 351 5.10 -32.41 9.10
N ASN A 352 3.91 -32.98 8.89
CA ASN A 352 3.35 -33.18 7.56
C ASN A 352 3.10 -31.84 6.85
N LEU A 353 2.58 -30.82 7.54
CA LEU A 353 2.48 -29.47 6.99
C LEU A 353 3.88 -28.88 6.68
N GLY A 354 4.83 -29.03 7.59
CA GLY A 354 6.20 -28.53 7.44
C GLY A 354 6.96 -29.13 6.25
N GLN A 355 6.57 -30.30 5.74
CA GLN A 355 7.13 -30.87 4.50
C GLN A 355 6.80 -30.05 3.25
N PHE A 356 5.76 -29.22 3.31
CA PHE A 356 5.33 -28.34 2.22
C PHE A 356 5.96 -26.95 2.28
N PHE A 357 6.45 -26.55 3.44
CA PHE A 357 7.03 -25.23 3.64
C PHE A 357 8.54 -25.37 3.82
N ASN A 358 9.32 -24.63 3.03
CA ASN A 358 10.67 -24.30 3.46
C ASN A 358 10.53 -23.47 4.75
N LEU A 359 10.72 -24.12 5.90
CA LEU A 359 10.51 -23.57 7.24
C LEU A 359 11.38 -22.32 7.55
N GLY A 360 12.33 -21.98 6.67
CA GLY A 360 13.10 -20.72 6.73
C GLY A 360 12.46 -19.52 6.03
N ASP A 361 11.48 -19.72 5.14
CA ASP A 361 10.94 -18.68 4.24
C ASP A 361 9.53 -18.21 4.61
N THR A 362 9.01 -18.68 5.74
CA THR A 362 7.65 -18.38 6.21
C THR A 362 7.72 -17.60 7.51
N LYS A 363 8.16 -16.34 7.46
CA LYS A 363 7.78 -15.37 8.49
C LYS A 363 6.32 -14.96 8.25
N GLY A 364 5.39 -15.89 8.48
CA GLY A 364 3.98 -15.55 8.59
C GLY A 364 3.83 -14.50 9.68
N ASN A 365 3.14 -13.39 9.38
CA ASN A 365 2.85 -12.38 10.39
C ASN A 365 1.70 -12.92 11.25
N TYR A 366 1.97 -13.82 12.18
CA TYR A 366 0.94 -14.29 13.11
C TYR A 366 0.41 -13.13 13.95
N VAL A 367 -0.79 -13.30 14.52
CA VAL A 367 -1.38 -12.29 15.41
C VAL A 367 -0.46 -12.03 16.59
N LYS A 368 0.04 -10.79 16.73
CA LYS A 368 1.06 -10.40 17.73
C LYS A 368 0.76 -10.88 19.16
N LYS A 369 -0.52 -10.99 19.54
CA LYS A 369 -0.94 -11.52 20.84
C LYS A 369 -0.42 -12.92 21.15
N PHE A 370 -0.17 -13.75 20.13
CA PHE A 370 0.46 -15.06 20.34
C PHE A 370 1.89 -14.95 20.88
N SER A 371 2.62 -13.86 20.62
CA SER A 371 3.97 -13.68 21.17
C SER A 371 3.99 -13.63 22.70
N GLU A 372 2.89 -13.18 23.32
CA GLU A 372 2.71 -13.26 24.77
C GLU A 372 2.37 -14.68 25.21
N GLU A 373 1.50 -15.38 24.46
CA GLU A 373 1.14 -16.77 24.74
C GLU A 373 2.35 -17.72 24.62
N LEU A 374 3.34 -17.40 23.76
CA LEU A 374 4.60 -18.14 23.60
C LEU A 374 5.50 -18.13 24.83
N LYS A 375 5.41 -17.11 25.70
CA LYS A 375 6.31 -16.97 26.86
C LYS A 375 6.15 -18.10 27.89
N ASP A 376 4.96 -18.68 27.95
CA ASP A 376 4.59 -19.72 28.91
C ASP A 376 4.70 -21.14 28.33
N ILE A 377 5.24 -21.30 27.13
CA ILE A 377 5.32 -22.61 26.46
C ILE A 377 6.54 -23.39 26.96
N ASN A 378 6.36 -24.70 27.15
CA ASN A 378 7.44 -25.60 27.49
C ASN A 378 8.61 -25.43 26.49
N PRO A 379 9.86 -25.20 26.95
CA PRO A 379 11.02 -25.02 26.08
C PRO A 379 11.20 -26.12 25.02
N GLU A 380 10.86 -27.37 25.34
CA GLU A 380 10.92 -28.50 24.40
C GLU A 380 9.95 -28.38 23.22
N LEU A 381 8.88 -27.60 23.38
CA LEU A 381 7.83 -27.40 22.38
C LEU A 381 7.98 -26.06 21.64
N LYS A 382 8.93 -25.22 22.03
CA LYS A 382 9.06 -23.86 21.51
C LYS A 382 9.26 -23.82 19.99
N SER A 383 10.21 -24.59 19.47
CA SER A 383 10.49 -24.66 18.03
C SER A 383 9.30 -25.20 17.24
N PHE A 384 8.58 -26.16 17.83
CA PHE A 384 7.39 -26.75 17.25
C PHE A 384 6.25 -25.72 17.13
N VAL A 385 6.02 -24.95 18.19
CA VAL A 385 5.02 -23.89 18.19
C VAL A 385 5.40 -22.72 17.28
N GLU A 386 6.67 -22.35 17.23
CA GLU A 386 7.16 -21.36 16.27
C GLU A 386 6.86 -21.79 14.82
N GLY A 387 7.02 -23.09 14.52
CA GLY A 387 6.61 -23.68 13.24
C GLY A 387 5.11 -23.52 12.95
N LEU A 388 4.23 -23.78 13.93
CA LEU A 388 2.78 -23.57 13.80
C LEU A 388 2.43 -22.13 13.45
N LEU A 389 3.02 -21.18 14.18
CA LEU A 389 2.70 -19.77 14.03
C LEU A 389 3.17 -19.21 12.69
N ASN A 390 4.25 -19.75 12.14
CA ASN A 390 4.81 -19.36 10.86
C ASN A 390 3.98 -19.78 9.64
N ILE A 391 3.13 -20.80 9.76
CA ILE A 391 2.25 -21.26 8.67
C ILE A 391 1.05 -20.33 8.56
N ASP A 392 0.81 -19.72 7.39
CA ASP A 392 -0.36 -18.87 7.17
C ASP A 392 -1.69 -19.62 7.37
N GLY A 393 -2.69 -18.92 7.90
CA GLY A 393 -4.06 -19.40 8.07
C GLY A 393 -4.67 -20.12 6.87
N GLU A 394 -4.30 -19.70 5.65
CA GLU A 394 -4.81 -20.26 4.39
C GLU A 394 -4.56 -21.77 4.29
N TRP A 395 -3.44 -22.26 4.79
CA TRP A 395 -3.06 -23.68 4.67
C TRP A 395 -3.82 -24.61 5.58
N PHE A 396 -4.61 -24.06 6.51
CA PHE A 396 -5.56 -24.84 7.29
C PHE A 396 -6.92 -24.95 6.58
N LEU A 397 -7.21 -24.17 5.54
CA LEU A 397 -8.48 -24.28 4.82
C LEU A 397 -8.52 -25.56 3.98
N GLU A 398 -9.61 -26.33 4.07
CA GLU A 398 -9.76 -27.55 3.25
C GLU A 398 -9.77 -27.26 1.76
N ASP A 399 -10.33 -26.12 1.37
CA ASP A 399 -10.58 -25.76 -0.02
C ASP A 399 -9.30 -25.33 -0.76
N THR A 400 -8.31 -24.74 -0.06
CA THR A 400 -6.93 -24.55 -0.57
C THR A 400 -6.35 -25.85 -1.12
N TRP A 401 -6.64 -26.98 -0.47
CA TRP A 401 -6.16 -28.30 -0.91
C TRP A 401 -7.07 -28.97 -1.94
N LYS A 402 -8.22 -28.38 -2.27
CA LYS A 402 -9.12 -28.82 -3.37
C LYS A 402 -8.86 -28.04 -4.66
N ASN A 403 -8.30 -26.83 -4.56
CA ASN A 403 -8.02 -25.98 -5.69
C ASN A 403 -6.56 -26.13 -6.15
N LYS A 404 -6.40 -26.66 -7.36
CA LYS A 404 -5.09 -26.87 -7.99
C LYS A 404 -4.22 -25.63 -8.07
N ASN A 405 -4.83 -24.48 -8.32
CA ASN A 405 -4.07 -23.23 -8.45
C ASN A 405 -3.41 -22.79 -7.13
N ASP A 406 -3.92 -23.24 -5.98
CA ASP A 406 -3.46 -22.75 -4.68
C ASP A 406 -2.28 -23.62 -4.18
N TYR A 407 -2.42 -24.95 -4.23
CA TYR A 407 -1.35 -25.85 -3.78
C TYR A 407 -0.20 -26.01 -4.79
N GLU A 408 -0.41 -25.75 -6.08
CA GLU A 408 0.70 -25.76 -7.05
C GLU A 408 1.73 -24.66 -6.78
N VAL A 409 1.33 -23.55 -6.13
CA VAL A 409 2.21 -22.43 -5.79
C VAL A 409 3.33 -22.84 -4.83
N ILE A 410 3.07 -23.85 -4.00
CA ILE A 410 4.06 -24.44 -3.08
C ILE A 410 4.72 -25.71 -3.66
N GLY A 411 4.51 -26.00 -4.95
CA GLY A 411 5.05 -27.18 -5.62
C GLY A 411 4.44 -28.50 -5.15
N ALA A 412 3.23 -28.47 -4.57
CA ALA A 412 2.49 -29.69 -4.25
C ALA A 412 1.81 -30.26 -5.50
N ASP A 413 1.76 -31.58 -5.61
CA ASP A 413 1.00 -32.28 -6.63
C ASP A 413 -0.36 -32.75 -6.08
N ASP A 414 -1.23 -33.23 -6.98
CA ASP A 414 -2.58 -33.69 -6.64
C ASP A 414 -2.55 -34.82 -5.59
N LYS A 415 -1.49 -35.65 -5.55
CA LYS A 415 -1.36 -36.74 -4.58
C LYS A 415 -1.09 -36.20 -3.19
N LYS A 416 -0.13 -35.27 -3.07
CA LYS A 416 0.21 -34.62 -1.80
C LYS A 416 -0.94 -33.76 -1.28
N ALA A 417 -1.63 -33.04 -2.15
CA ALA A 417 -2.79 -32.23 -1.77
C ALA A 417 -3.92 -33.09 -1.18
N ASN A 418 -4.23 -34.23 -1.81
CA ASN A 418 -5.22 -35.18 -1.30
C ASN A 418 -4.82 -35.79 0.05
N GLN A 419 -3.53 -36.09 0.23
CA GLN A 419 -3.01 -36.55 1.52
C GLN A 419 -3.21 -35.48 2.60
N MET A 420 -2.88 -34.23 2.31
CA MET A 420 -3.01 -33.14 3.27
C MET A 420 -4.47 -32.85 3.63
N LEU A 421 -5.38 -32.88 2.65
CA LEU A 421 -6.82 -32.76 2.88
C LEU A 421 -7.35 -33.86 3.82
N LYS A 422 -6.86 -35.09 3.66
CA LYS A 422 -7.20 -36.20 4.56
C LYS A 422 -6.69 -35.94 5.97
N THR A 423 -5.42 -35.55 6.12
CA THR A 423 -4.81 -35.23 7.41
C THR A 423 -5.54 -34.09 8.13
N LEU A 424 -5.91 -33.01 7.43
CA LEU A 424 -6.69 -31.91 8.00
C LEU A 424 -8.03 -32.39 8.58
N LYS A 425 -8.78 -33.21 7.84
CA LYS A 425 -10.06 -33.76 8.31
C LYS A 425 -9.89 -34.63 9.55
N GLU A 426 -8.83 -35.42 9.60
CA GLU A 426 -8.50 -36.25 10.77
C GLU A 426 -8.15 -35.42 12.00
N ILE A 427 -7.49 -34.28 11.80
CA ILE A 427 -7.12 -33.35 12.87
C ILE A 427 -8.33 -32.56 13.37
N TYR A 428 -9.22 -32.11 12.48
CA TYR A 428 -10.47 -31.49 12.89
C TYR A 428 -11.31 -32.39 13.78
N LYS A 429 -11.50 -33.65 13.37
CA LYS A 429 -12.21 -34.64 14.18
C LYS A 429 -11.50 -34.92 15.50
N TYR A 430 -10.17 -34.93 15.50
CA TYR A 430 -9.38 -35.14 16.71
C TYR A 430 -9.55 -34.00 17.72
N LEU A 431 -9.50 -32.75 17.25
CA LEU A 431 -9.68 -31.57 18.09
C LEU A 431 -11.11 -31.49 18.64
N GLU A 432 -12.13 -31.81 17.82
CA GLU A 432 -13.51 -31.93 18.29
C GLU A 432 -13.65 -32.95 19.44
N ASN A 433 -13.01 -34.11 19.32
CA ASN A 433 -12.99 -35.12 20.39
C ASN A 433 -12.23 -34.66 21.66
N LYS A 434 -11.33 -33.70 21.53
CA LYS A 434 -10.61 -33.04 22.65
C LYS A 434 -11.41 -31.89 23.26
N GLY A 435 -12.63 -31.62 22.77
CA GLY A 435 -13.52 -30.57 23.28
C GLY A 435 -13.37 -29.22 22.59
N VAL A 436 -12.61 -29.14 21.48
CA VAL A 436 -12.55 -27.93 20.65
C VAL A 436 -13.88 -27.75 19.93
N GLU A 437 -14.45 -26.57 20.03
CA GLU A 437 -15.71 -26.28 19.37
C GLU A 437 -15.57 -26.31 17.84
N LYS A 438 -16.53 -26.96 17.17
CA LYS A 438 -16.53 -27.12 15.72
C LYS A 438 -16.43 -25.79 14.96
N HIS A 439 -16.94 -24.70 15.53
CA HIS A 439 -16.93 -23.38 14.90
C HIS A 439 -15.54 -22.71 14.91
N TYR A 440 -14.56 -23.27 15.62
CA TYR A 440 -13.15 -22.85 15.55
C TYR A 440 -12.39 -23.48 14.39
N LYS A 441 -13.01 -24.40 13.65
CA LYS A 441 -12.46 -24.90 12.39
C LYS A 441 -12.32 -23.75 11.38
N PRO A 442 -11.15 -23.54 10.77
CA PRO A 442 -10.96 -22.58 9.70
C PRO A 442 -11.96 -22.80 8.55
N SER A 443 -12.53 -21.71 8.05
CA SER A 443 -13.56 -21.68 7.01
C SER A 443 -13.14 -20.67 5.94
N GLU A 444 -13.44 -20.93 4.67
CA GLU A 444 -13.27 -19.94 3.60
C GLU A 444 -14.25 -18.77 3.73
N TYR A 445 -15.41 -19.04 4.33
CA TYR A 445 -16.43 -18.04 4.59
C TYR A 445 -16.16 -17.44 5.97
N TYR A 446 -15.30 -16.42 5.99
CA TYR A 446 -15.01 -15.62 7.17
C TYR A 446 -15.17 -14.14 6.85
N ALA A 447 -15.58 -13.37 7.85
CA ALA A 447 -15.66 -11.93 7.78
C ALA A 447 -14.77 -11.34 8.87
N VAL A 448 -13.86 -10.45 8.49
CA VAL A 448 -13.10 -9.65 9.45
C VAL A 448 -13.83 -8.32 9.58
N ILE A 449 -14.37 -8.06 10.77
CA ILE A 449 -15.02 -6.78 11.07
C ILE A 449 -13.92 -5.77 11.39
N MET A 450 -13.82 -4.74 10.58
CA MET A 450 -13.07 -3.54 10.90
C MET A 450 -13.96 -2.67 11.79
N LEU A 451 -13.57 -2.50 13.05
CA LEU A 451 -14.26 -1.66 14.03
C LEU A 451 -13.66 -0.26 14.07
#